data_AF-A0A4Y1ZCL8-F1
#
_entry.id   AF-A0A4Y1ZCL8-F1
#
_cell.length_a   1.000
_cell.length_b   1.000
_cell.length_c   1.000
_cell.angle_alpha   90.00
_cell.angle_beta   90.00
_cell.angle_gamma   90.00
#
_symmetry.space_group_name_H-M   'P 1'
#
loop_
_entity.id
_entity.type
_entity.pdbx_description
1 polymer ?
#
loop_
_entity_poly.entity_id
_entity_poly.type
_entity_poly.pdbx_seq_one_letter_code
_entity_poly.pdbx_strand_id
1 'polypeptide(L)' 'MLKMRNIPIATFTKFGSNFLSENANYSFFFEATPLPDHQYKQQIHSLIGLELILDVVSRKYREFILFDE' A
#
# COMPACT_ATOMS: atom_id res chain seq x y z
N MET A 1 8.20 -3.66 -18.03
CA MET A 1 7.36 -4.56 -17.21
C MET A 1 8.11 -4.81 -15.91
N LEU A 2 7.55 -4.45 -14.75
CA LEU A 2 8.25 -4.44 -13.45
C LEU A 2 8.90 -5.79 -13.05
N LYS A 3 8.52 -6.89 -13.71
CA LYS A 3 9.10 -8.24 -13.61
C LYS A 3 10.57 -8.38 -14.09
N MET A 4 11.20 -7.34 -14.63
CA MET A 4 12.45 -7.46 -15.38
C MET A 4 13.73 -7.83 -14.58
N ARG A 5 13.70 -8.00 -13.25
CA ARG A 5 14.93 -8.22 -12.46
C ARG A 5 14.86 -9.25 -11.33
N ASN A 6 13.85 -10.12 -11.26
CA ASN A 6 13.62 -11.02 -10.11
C ASN A 6 13.61 -10.31 -8.74
N ILE A 7 13.41 -8.99 -8.72
CA ILE A 7 13.29 -8.23 -7.49
C ILE A 7 11.85 -8.43 -7.01
N PRO A 8 11.61 -8.97 -5.81
CA PRO A 8 10.27 -9.07 -5.27
C PRO A 8 9.71 -7.66 -5.06
N ILE A 9 8.53 -7.40 -5.61
CA ILE A 9 7.83 -6.12 -5.49
C ILE A 9 6.59 -6.31 -4.64
N ALA A 10 6.47 -5.49 -3.60
CA ALA A 10 5.26 -5.33 -2.81
C ALA A 10 4.58 -4.00 -3.18
N THR A 11 3.26 -4.02 -3.38
CA THR A 11 2.48 -2.82 -3.72
C THR A 11 1.38 -2.56 -2.70
N PHE A 12 1.15 -1.29 -2.39
CA PHE A 12 0.04 -0.82 -1.56
C PHE A 12 -0.81 0.11 -2.40
N THR A 13 -2.03 -0.32 -2.75
CA THR A 13 -2.92 0.46 -3.62
C THR A 13 -4.31 0.60 -3.01
N LYS A 14 -5.06 1.62 -3.44
CA LYS A 14 -6.50 1.66 -3.18
C LYS A 14 -7.13 0.33 -3.63
N PHE A 15 -8.16 -0.12 -2.92
CA PHE A 15 -8.93 -1.30 -3.29
C PHE A 15 -9.37 -1.26 -4.77
N GLY A 16 -9.00 -2.29 -5.54
CA GLY A 16 -9.29 -2.42 -6.98
C GLY A 16 -8.12 -2.97 -7.80
N SER A 17 -8.41 -3.53 -8.99
CA SER A 17 -7.37 -3.99 -9.93
C SER A 17 -6.73 -2.81 -10.64
N ASN A 18 -5.40 -2.76 -10.60
CA ASN A 18 -4.61 -1.77 -11.33
C ASN A 18 -3.30 -2.40 -11.82
N PHE A 19 -2.59 -1.68 -12.69
CA PHE A 19 -1.34 -2.17 -13.29
C PHE A 19 -0.30 -2.60 -12.24
N LEU A 20 -0.21 -1.91 -11.10
CA LEU A 20 0.73 -2.25 -10.04
C LEU A 20 0.31 -3.53 -9.32
N SER A 21 -0.96 -3.66 -8.93
CA SER A 21 -1.47 -4.87 -8.26
C SER A 21 -1.39 -6.13 -9.13
N GLU A 22 -1.52 -5.98 -10.45
CA GLU A 22 -1.44 -7.09 -11.42
C GLU A 22 0.00 -7.55 -11.71
N ASN A 23 1.00 -6.70 -11.44
CA ASN A 23 2.39 -6.96 -11.80
C ASN A 23 3.32 -7.13 -10.59
N ALA A 24 2.82 -6.96 -9.37
CA ALA A 24 3.55 -7.16 -8.12
C ALA A 24 3.62 -8.63 -7.70
N ASN A 25 4.63 -8.99 -6.90
CA ASN A 25 4.70 -10.29 -6.24
C ASN A 25 3.75 -10.37 -5.05
N TYR A 26 3.60 -9.25 -4.35
CA TYR A 26 2.74 -9.12 -3.17
C TYR A 26 1.87 -7.86 -3.33
N SER A 27 0.55 -8.01 -3.33
CA SER A 27 -0.37 -6.88 -3.47
C SER A 27 -1.20 -6.71 -2.22
N PHE A 28 -1.11 -5.53 -1.61
CA PHE A 28 -1.87 -5.12 -0.44
C PHE A 28 -2.83 -3.99 -0.82
N PHE A 29 -3.99 -3.98 -0.19
CA PHE A 29 -5.05 -3.03 -0.48
C PHE A 29 -5.39 -2.21 0.76
N PHE A 30 -5.67 -0.92 0.55
CA PHE A 30 -6.20 -0.05 1.59
C PHE A 30 -7.47 0.65 1.11
N GLU A 31 -8.35 0.94 2.06
CA GLU A 31 -9.53 1.75 1.78
C GLU A 31 -9.13 3.23 1.84
N ALA A 32 -9.33 3.94 0.73
CA ALA A 32 -9.07 5.37 0.65
C ALA A 32 -10.40 6.10 0.85
N THR A 33 -10.68 6.51 2.08
CA THR A 33 -11.93 7.19 2.43
C THR A 33 -11.95 8.60 1.85
N PRO A 34 -12.99 9.00 1.09
CA PRO A 34 -13.07 10.37 0.59
C PRO A 34 -13.25 11.35 1.75
N LEU A 35 -12.53 12.47 1.70
CA LEU A 35 -12.73 13.55 2.67
C LEU A 35 -14.01 14.32 2.33
N PRO A 36 -14.80 14.73 3.34
CA PRO A 36 -15.97 15.55 3.13
C PRO A 36 -15.52 16.96 2.74
N ASP A 37 -15.37 17.20 1.44
CA ASP A 37 -15.00 18.52 0.93
C ASP A 37 -15.87 18.91 -0.27
N HIS A 38 -16.52 20.06 -0.14
CA HIS A 38 -17.40 20.64 -1.15
C HIS A 38 -16.69 21.74 -1.98
N GLN A 39 -15.45 22.10 -1.64
CA GLN A 39 -14.74 23.23 -2.26
C GLN A 39 -13.85 22.82 -3.44
N TYR A 40 -13.41 21.57 -3.51
CA TYR A 40 -12.58 21.08 -4.61
C TYR A 40 -13.41 20.35 -5.68
N LYS A 41 -13.12 20.63 -6.95
CA LYS A 41 -13.70 19.89 -8.10
C LYS A 41 -13.27 18.42 -8.16
N GLN A 42 -12.22 18.04 -7.41
CA GLN A 42 -11.70 16.69 -7.36
C GLN A 42 -11.86 16.11 -5.96
N GLN A 43 -12.27 14.84 -5.89
CA GLN A 43 -12.48 14.13 -4.64
C GLN A 43 -11.12 13.81 -3.98
N ILE A 44 -10.83 14.49 -2.87
CA ILE A 44 -9.63 14.22 -2.05
C ILE A 44 -9.89 12.98 -1.20
N HIS A 45 -8.88 12.12 -1.05
CA HIS A 45 -8.98 10.89 -0.27
C HIS A 45 -8.00 10.92 0.91
N SER A 46 -8.45 10.43 2.07
CA SER A 46 -7.62 10.22 3.24
C SER A 46 -6.60 9.10 2.99
N LEU A 47 -5.37 9.33 3.44
CA LEU A 47 -4.26 8.37 3.37
C LEU A 47 -3.92 7.75 4.73
N ILE A 48 -4.68 8.07 5.79
CA ILE A 48 -4.45 7.53 7.14
C ILE A 48 -4.46 6.00 7.14
N GLY A 49 -5.33 5.36 6.36
CA GLY A 49 -5.37 3.91 6.22
C GLY A 49 -4.06 3.33 5.65
N LEU A 50 -3.44 4.02 4.68
CA LEU A 50 -2.15 3.63 4.13
C LEU A 50 -1.04 3.78 5.16
N GLU A 51 -1.02 4.89 5.90
CA GLU A 51 -0.05 5.15 6.97
C GLU A 51 -0.06 4.02 8.01
N LEU A 52 -1.24 3.66 8.52
CA LEU A 52 -1.39 2.57 9.50
C LEU A 52 -0.84 1.24 9.00
N ILE A 53 -1.10 0.90 7.72
CA ILE A 53 -0.59 -0.35 7.13
C ILE A 53 0.93 -0.32 7.03
N LEU A 54 1.52 0.79 6.58
CA LEU A 54 2.98 0.93 6.49
C LEU A 54 3.65 0.86 7.86
N ASP A 55 3.00 1.39 8.89
CA ASP A 55 3.44 1.30 10.28
C ASP A 55 3.47 -0.15 10.77
N VAL A 56 2.41 -0.92 10.49
CA VAL A 56 2.34 -2.35 10.84
C VAL A 56 3.41 -3.15 10.10
N VAL A 57 3.58 -2.93 8.80
CA VAL A 57 4.60 -3.62 7.99
C VAL A 57 6.00 -3.31 8.53
N SER A 58 6.28 -2.05 8.85
CA SER A 58 7.57 -1.63 9.40
C SER A 58 7.85 -2.27 10.75
N ARG A 59 6.85 -2.36 11.64
CA ARG A 59 6.98 -3.04 12.93
C ARG A 59 7.21 -4.53 12.77
N LYS A 60 6.47 -5.20 11.88
CA LYS A 60 6.64 -6.63 11.61
C LYS A 60 7.98 -6.96 10.99
N TYR A 61 8.48 -6.11 10.09
CA TYR A 61 9.82 -6.24 9.53
C TYR A 61 10.90 -6.09 10.60
N ARG A 62 10.73 -5.13 11.52
CA ARG A 62 11.64 -4.96 12.66
C ARG A 62 11.61 -6.15 13.60
N GLU A 63 10.43 -6.67 13.92
CA GLU A 63 10.28 -7.89 14.73
C GLU A 63 10.98 -9.08 14.06
N PHE A 64 10.76 -9.29 12.77
CA PHE A 64 11.42 -10.33 11.99
C PHE A 64 12.95 -10.22 12.07
N ILE A 65 13.53 -9.03 11.83
CA ILE A 65 14.98 -8.85 11.93
C ILE A 65 15.51 -9.10 13.35
N LEU A 66 14.77 -8.70 14.37
CA LEU A 66 15.25 -8.74 15.76
C LEU A 66 15.02 -10.08 16.46
N PHE A 67 14.06 -10.88 16.01
CA PHE A 67 13.61 -12.10 16.69
C PHE A 67 13.63 -13.36 15.81
N ASP A 68 14.13 -13.28 14.58
CA ASP A 68 14.55 -14.47 13.82
C ASP A 68 15.85 -15.03 14.42
N GLU A 69 15.70 -15.79 15.52
CA GLU A 69 16.66 -16.82 15.97
C GLU A 69 16.19 -18.21 15.50
#